data_AF-A0A4R1W9L9-F1
#
_entry.id   AF-A0A4R1W9L9-F1
#
_cell.length_a   1.000
_cell.length_b   1.000
_cell.length_c   1.000
_cell.angle_alpha   90.00
_cell.angle_beta   90.00
_cell.angle_gamma   90.00
#
_symmetry.space_group_name_H-M   'P 1'
#
loop_
_entity.id
_entity.type
_entity.pdbx_description
1 polymer ?
#
loop_
_entity_poly.entity_id
_entity_poly.type
_entity_poly.pdbx_seq_one_letter_code
_entity_poly.pdbx_strand_id
1 'polypeptide(L)'
;MNSVATFLVGVAIFVGIVGIVIPILPGAILSLAAILVWALEEQSSTGWIVLSAAVVLIGASQVVKYIVPERRLRESGVPRRSMLIGVLLGIVGFFVIPVVGMFIGFPLGVYVSERQRLGAHAHAWTSTKHALRATGLSILIELIGTSLAAAVWLAAVLFLV
;
A
#
# COMPACT_ATOMS: atom_id res chain seq x y z
N MET A 1 -25.51 -5.60 -11.90
CA MET A 1 -25.01 -4.24 -12.27
C MET A 1 -24.76 -4.15 -13.79
N ASN A 2 -24.81 -2.99 -14.45
CA ASN A 2 -24.56 -2.92 -15.91
C ASN A 2 -23.05 -2.99 -16.26
N SER A 3 -22.70 -3.37 -17.51
CA SER A 3 -21.31 -3.63 -17.91
C SER A 3 -20.38 -2.42 -17.78
N VAL A 4 -20.90 -1.20 -18.00
CA VAL A 4 -20.12 0.03 -17.86
C VAL A 4 -19.76 0.29 -16.39
N ALA A 5 -20.71 0.13 -15.47
CA ALA A 5 -20.46 0.26 -14.04
C ALA A 5 -19.47 -0.81 -13.56
N THR A 6 -19.55 -2.05 -14.07
CA THR A 6 -18.62 -3.14 -13.70
C THR A 6 -17.21 -2.83 -14.16
N PHE A 7 -17.07 -2.27 -15.36
CA PHE A 7 -15.79 -1.78 -15.84
C PHE A 7 -15.22 -0.66 -14.96
N LEU A 8 -16.04 0.32 -14.56
CA LEU A 8 -15.60 1.41 -13.68
C LEU A 8 -15.16 0.92 -12.30
N VAL A 9 -15.84 -0.08 -11.73
CA VAL A 9 -15.39 -0.74 -10.50
C VAL A 9 -14.02 -1.39 -10.70
N GLY A 10 -13.82 -2.11 -11.81
CA GLY A 10 -12.52 -2.70 -12.14
C GLY A 10 -11.41 -1.65 -12.27
N VAL A 11 -11.70 -0.51 -12.91
CA VAL A 11 -10.77 0.63 -13.00
C VAL A 11 -10.47 1.20 -11.61
N ALA A 12 -11.47 1.36 -10.75
CA ALA A 12 -11.28 1.87 -9.39
C ALA A 12 -10.41 0.93 -8.53
N ILE A 13 -10.63 -0.39 -8.63
CA ILE A 13 -9.78 -1.41 -7.98
C ILE A 13 -8.35 -1.33 -8.52
N PHE A 14 -8.16 -1.22 -9.83
CA PHE A 14 -6.85 -1.07 -10.44
C PHE A 14 -6.12 0.19 -9.95
N VAL A 15 -6.81 1.34 -9.92
CA VAL A 15 -6.28 2.59 -9.37
C VAL A 15 -5.94 2.44 -7.89
N GLY A 16 -6.75 1.69 -7.13
CA GLY A 16 -6.45 1.34 -5.75
C GLY A 16 -5.16 0.54 -5.63
N ILE A 17 -4.96 -0.49 -6.45
CA ILE A 17 -3.71 -1.29 -6.46
C ILE A 17 -2.51 -0.40 -6.82
N VAL A 18 -2.63 0.47 -7.82
CA VAL A 18 -1.58 1.43 -8.20
C VAL A 18 -1.29 2.41 -7.05
N GLY A 19 -2.33 2.85 -6.33
CA GLY A 19 -2.22 3.71 -5.15
C GLY A 19 -1.46 3.07 -3.98
N ILE A 20 -1.32 1.75 -3.91
CA ILE A 20 -0.46 1.09 -2.91
C ILE A 20 1.01 1.28 -3.26
N VAL A 21 1.35 1.23 -4.56
CA VAL A 21 2.72 1.47 -5.07
C VAL A 21 3.10 2.93 -4.98
N ILE A 22 2.11 3.83 -5.10
CA ILE A 22 2.26 5.28 -5.01
C ILE A 22 1.72 5.73 -3.62
N PRO A 23 2.51 5.72 -2.53
CA PRO A 23 2.17 6.04 -1.13
C PRO A 23 1.42 7.36 -0.78
N ILE A 24 0.38 7.71 -1.52
CA ILE A 24 -0.42 8.94 -1.42
C ILE A 24 -1.90 8.61 -1.37
N LEU A 25 -2.32 7.52 -2.01
CA LEU A 25 -3.68 7.05 -1.97
C LEU A 25 -3.79 5.87 -1.00
N PRO A 26 -4.84 5.81 -0.15
CA PRO A 26 -5.14 4.63 0.64
C PRO A 26 -5.68 3.53 -0.28
N GLY A 27 -4.81 2.96 -1.11
CA GLY A 27 -5.18 2.14 -2.26
C GLY A 27 -5.96 0.87 -1.93
N ALA A 28 -5.64 0.24 -0.78
CA ALA A 28 -6.40 -0.89 -0.26
C ALA A 28 -7.83 -0.49 0.15
N ILE A 29 -8.01 0.68 0.77
CA ILE A 29 -9.33 1.21 1.15
C ILE A 29 -10.13 1.57 -0.11
N LEU A 30 -9.50 2.18 -1.12
CA LEU A 30 -10.15 2.50 -2.39
C LEU A 30 -10.66 1.23 -3.09
N SER A 31 -9.83 0.17 -3.12
CA SER A 31 -10.21 -1.12 -3.69
C SER A 31 -11.37 -1.76 -2.92
N LEU A 32 -11.31 -1.73 -1.58
CA LEU A 32 -12.38 -2.25 -0.73
C LEU A 32 -13.70 -1.47 -0.92
N ALA A 33 -13.63 -0.14 -1.02
CA ALA A 33 -14.80 0.71 -1.28
C ALA A 33 -15.41 0.42 -2.66
N ALA A 34 -14.59 0.21 -3.69
CA ALA A 34 -15.08 -0.18 -5.01
C ALA A 34 -15.80 -1.55 -4.97
N ILE A 35 -15.24 -2.54 -4.27
CA ILE A 35 -15.88 -3.85 -4.08
C ILE A 35 -17.18 -3.73 -3.26
N LEU A 36 -17.21 -2.86 -2.26
CA LEU A 36 -18.42 -2.58 -1.47
C LEU A 36 -19.52 -1.98 -2.34
N VAL A 37 -19.22 -0.96 -3.14
CA VAL A 37 -20.19 -0.36 -4.07
C VAL A 37 -20.75 -1.41 -5.03
N TRP A 38 -19.87 -2.25 -5.59
CA TRP A 38 -20.28 -3.36 -6.45
C TRP A 38 -21.23 -4.34 -5.73
N ALA A 39 -20.91 -4.75 -4.50
CA ALA A 39 -21.74 -5.68 -3.73
C ALA A 39 -23.10 -5.08 -3.35
N LEU A 40 -23.15 -3.78 -3.04
CA LEU A 40 -24.39 -3.05 -2.73
C LEU A 40 -25.32 -2.92 -3.94
N GLU A 41 -24.76 -2.77 -5.13
CA GLU A 41 -25.50 -2.71 -6.40
C GLU A 41 -25.97 -4.11 -6.85
N GLU A 42 -25.12 -5.13 -6.68
CA GLU A 42 -25.44 -6.50 -7.13
C GLU A 42 -26.48 -7.19 -6.22
N GLN A 43 -26.48 -6.87 -4.92
CA GLN A 43 -27.45 -7.37 -3.92
C GLN A 43 -27.61 -8.90 -3.87
N SER A 44 -26.59 -9.65 -4.30
CA SER A 44 -26.60 -11.12 -4.36
C SER A 44 -25.83 -11.74 -3.19
N SER A 45 -26.16 -12.99 -2.84
CA SER A 45 -25.39 -13.75 -1.84
C SER A 45 -23.91 -13.86 -2.21
N THR A 46 -23.61 -14.02 -3.50
CA THR A 46 -22.24 -14.01 -4.04
C THR A 46 -21.54 -12.67 -3.77
N GLY A 47 -22.23 -11.54 -3.99
CA GLY A 47 -21.69 -10.21 -3.74
C GLY A 47 -21.23 -10.00 -2.30
N TRP A 48 -22.04 -10.44 -1.33
CA TRP A 48 -21.71 -10.37 0.09
C TRP A 48 -20.56 -11.29 0.50
N ILE A 49 -20.46 -12.49 -0.10
CA ILE A 49 -19.34 -13.41 0.13
C ILE A 49 -18.04 -12.80 -0.38
N VAL A 50 -18.03 -12.22 -1.58
CA VAL A 50 -16.87 -11.55 -2.18
C VAL A 50 -16.44 -10.36 -1.31
N LEU A 51 -17.37 -9.52 -0.88
CA LEU A 51 -17.07 -8.39 0.02
C LEU A 51 -16.45 -8.88 1.34
N SER A 52 -17.02 -9.93 1.94
CA SER A 52 -16.49 -10.49 3.19
C SER A 52 -15.07 -11.03 3.01
N ALA A 53 -14.82 -11.75 1.92
CA ALA A 53 -13.48 -12.22 1.57
C ALA A 53 -12.50 -11.06 1.35
N ALA A 54 -12.92 -10.00 0.66
CA ALA A 54 -12.11 -8.80 0.45
C ALA A 54 -11.74 -8.10 1.77
N VAL A 55 -12.71 -7.94 2.68
CA VAL A 55 -12.48 -7.41 4.03
C VAL A 55 -11.46 -8.25 4.79
N VAL A 56 -11.59 -9.58 4.75
CA VAL A 56 -10.65 -10.49 5.43
C VAL A 56 -9.26 -10.41 4.84
N LEU A 57 -9.12 -10.46 3.50
CA LEU A 57 -7.82 -10.43 2.82
C LEU A 57 -7.10 -9.10 3.03
N ILE A 58 -7.82 -7.99 2.84
CA ILE A 58 -7.26 -6.65 3.03
C ILE A 58 -6.98 -6.42 4.51
N GLY A 59 -7.91 -6.74 5.42
CA GLY A 59 -7.73 -6.62 6.86
C GLY A 59 -6.55 -7.43 7.37
N ALA A 60 -6.42 -8.69 6.95
CA ALA A 60 -5.28 -9.54 7.28
C ALA A 60 -3.97 -8.95 6.76
N SER A 61 -3.95 -8.39 5.54
CA SER A 61 -2.75 -7.73 5.01
C SER A 61 -2.34 -6.52 5.87
N GLN A 62 -3.29 -5.73 6.38
CA GLN A 62 -3.00 -4.61 7.28
C GLN A 62 -2.42 -5.10 8.62
N VAL A 63 -3.00 -6.17 9.19
CA VAL A 63 -2.49 -6.77 10.43
C VAL A 63 -1.06 -7.31 10.24
N VAL A 64 -0.80 -8.04 9.15
CA VAL A 64 0.52 -8.59 8.83
C VAL A 64 1.53 -7.48 8.57
N LYS A 65 1.13 -6.43 7.84
CA LYS A 65 1.94 -5.21 7.61
C LYS A 65 2.19 -4.42 8.89
N TYR A 66 1.38 -4.56 9.93
CA TYR A 66 1.68 -3.95 11.22
C TYR A 66 2.67 -4.83 12.01
N ILE A 67 2.41 -6.13 12.10
CA ILE A 67 3.19 -7.06 12.95
C ILE A 67 4.59 -7.34 12.39
N VAL A 68 4.73 -7.57 11.08
CA VAL A 68 5.99 -8.04 10.46
C VAL A 68 7.05 -6.93 10.36
N PRO A 69 6.74 -5.73 9.83
CA PRO A 69 7.69 -4.63 9.71
C PRO A 69 7.96 -3.98 11.06
N GLU A 70 7.00 -3.89 11.99
CA GLU A 70 7.24 -3.26 13.30
C GLU A 70 8.26 -4.05 14.14
N ARG A 71 8.25 -5.39 14.05
CA ARG A 71 9.30 -6.24 14.65
C ARG A 71 10.67 -5.99 14.01
N ARG A 72 10.77 -5.98 12.67
CA ARG A 72 12.05 -5.71 11.97
C ARG A 72 12.55 -4.27 12.12
N LEU A 73 11.64 -3.30 12.26
CA LEU A 73 11.98 -1.89 12.43
C LEU A 73 12.48 -1.60 13.85
N ARG A 74 11.86 -2.20 14.88
CA ARG A 74 12.39 -2.16 16.26
C ARG A 74 13.79 -2.76 16.36
N GLU A 75 14.10 -3.76 15.54
CA GLU A 75 15.44 -4.39 15.46
C GLU A 75 16.43 -3.63 14.56
N SER A 76 15.96 -2.81 13.61
CA SER A 76 16.80 -2.12 12.62
C SER A 76 17.54 -0.88 13.13
N GLY A 77 17.23 -0.39 14.34
CA GLY A 77 17.90 0.76 14.95
C GLY A 77 17.67 2.12 14.27
N VAL A 78 16.79 2.21 13.26
CA VAL A 78 16.45 3.47 12.59
C VAL A 78 15.46 4.27 13.46
N PRO A 79 15.80 5.49 13.92
CA PRO A 79 14.91 6.29 14.76
C PRO A 79 13.62 6.65 14.04
N ARG A 80 12.49 6.66 14.77
CA ARG A 80 11.17 7.10 14.26
C ARG A 80 11.22 8.47 13.59
N ARG A 81 12.08 9.37 14.09
CA ARG A 81 12.29 10.71 13.53
C ARG A 81 12.85 10.68 12.10
N SER A 82 13.84 9.83 11.83
CA SER A 82 14.42 9.70 10.48
C SER A 82 13.41 9.15 9.48
N MET A 83 12.53 8.25 9.93
CA MET A 83 11.44 7.72 9.12
C MET A 83 10.37 8.78 8.83
N LEU A 84 9.95 9.56 9.84
CA LEU A 84 9.03 10.69 9.68
C LEU A 84 9.57 11.74 8.69
N ILE A 85 10.85 12.10 8.80
CA ILE A 85 11.50 13.04 7.88
C ILE A 85 11.53 12.48 6.46
N GLY A 86 11.85 11.20 6.30
CA GLY A 86 11.76 10.50 5.01
C GLY A 86 10.36 10.57 4.41
N VAL A 87 9.32 10.25 5.18
CA VAL A 87 7.92 10.32 4.71
C VAL A 87 7.55 11.74 4.28
N LEU A 88 7.86 12.75 5.10
CA LEU A 88 7.56 14.14 4.79
C LEU A 88 8.27 14.60 3.51
N LEU A 89 9.54 14.27 3.34
CA LEU A 89 10.30 14.60 2.13
C LEU A 89 9.83 13.81 0.90
N GLY A 90 9.36 12.57 1.08
CA GLY A 90 8.70 11.80 0.03
C GLY A 90 7.40 12.45 -0.44
N ILE A 91 6.57 12.95 0.49
CA ILE A 91 5.34 13.68 0.19
C ILE A 91 5.66 14.97 -0.57
N VAL A 92 6.60 15.80 -0.06
CA VAL A 92 7.02 17.03 -0.75
C VAL A 92 7.58 16.71 -2.13
N GLY A 93 8.45 15.70 -2.24
CA GLY A 93 9.03 15.26 -3.50
C GLY A 93 7.97 14.84 -4.51
N PHE A 94 6.92 14.14 -4.09
CA PHE A 94 5.81 13.80 -4.98
C PHE A 94 5.14 15.03 -5.59
N PHE A 95 4.89 16.09 -4.80
CA PHE A 95 4.27 17.30 -5.32
C PHE A 95 5.16 18.04 -6.33
N VAL A 96 6.48 17.87 -6.25
CA VAL A 96 7.44 18.45 -7.21
C VAL A 96 7.55 17.58 -8.47
N ILE A 97 7.64 16.25 -8.32
CA ILE A 97 7.72 15.29 -9.41
C ILE A 97 6.78 14.12 -9.10
N PRO A 98 5.57 14.08 -9.67
CA PRO A 98 4.59 13.05 -9.38
C PRO A 98 5.18 11.65 -9.58
N VAL A 99 4.82 10.74 -8.66
CA VAL A 99 5.29 9.35 -8.57
C VAL A 99 6.78 9.23 -8.22
N VAL A 100 7.68 9.77 -9.03
CA VAL A 100 9.13 9.62 -8.91
C VAL A 100 9.67 10.29 -7.65
N GLY A 101 9.15 11.47 -7.31
CA GLY A 101 9.64 12.26 -6.18
C GLY A 101 9.42 11.60 -4.82
N MET A 102 8.51 10.63 -4.71
CA MET A 102 8.32 9.86 -3.48
C MET A 102 9.35 8.74 -3.33
N PHE A 103 9.67 8.04 -4.42
CA PHE A 103 10.73 7.02 -4.44
C PHE A 103 12.13 7.61 -4.26
N ILE A 104 12.30 8.91 -4.54
CA ILE A 104 13.56 9.63 -4.35
C ILE A 104 13.58 10.37 -3.00
N GLY A 105 12.51 11.08 -2.66
CA GLY A 105 12.41 11.90 -1.45
C GLY A 105 12.42 11.08 -0.17
N PHE A 106 11.77 9.92 -0.14
CA PHE A 106 11.78 9.05 1.03
C PHE A 106 13.17 8.50 1.36
N PRO A 107 13.91 7.86 0.42
CA PRO A 107 15.28 7.41 0.68
C PRO A 107 16.25 8.54 1.00
N LEU A 108 16.16 9.67 0.29
CA LEU A 108 17.01 10.83 0.55
C LEU A 108 16.76 11.43 1.93
N GLY A 109 15.50 11.56 2.35
CA GLY A 109 15.16 12.10 3.65
C GLY A 109 15.65 11.22 4.80
N VAL A 110 15.48 9.90 4.68
CA VAL A 110 16.03 8.94 5.65
C VAL A 110 17.56 9.05 5.68
N TYR A 111 18.20 9.08 4.52
CA TYR A 111 19.66 9.16 4.40
C TYR A 111 20.22 10.44 5.01
N VAL A 112 19.66 11.61 4.69
CA VAL A 112 20.14 12.91 5.22
C VAL A 112 19.95 12.98 6.73
N SER A 113 18.79 12.55 7.24
CA SER A 113 18.52 12.50 8.69
C SER A 113 19.52 11.57 9.41
N GLU A 114 19.76 10.38 8.86
CA GLU A 114 20.72 9.44 9.46
C GLU A 114 22.18 9.90 9.29
N ARG A 115 22.53 10.61 8.22
CA ARG A 115 23.84 11.23 8.02
C ARG A 115 24.11 12.32 9.05
N GLN A 116 23.12 13.16 9.34
CA GLN A 116 23.23 14.20 10.36
C GLN A 116 23.39 13.60 11.77
N ARG A 117 22.75 12.46 12.04
CA ARG A 117 22.82 11.77 13.34
C ARG A 117 24.12 10.98 13.53
N LEU A 118 24.53 10.22 12.52
CA LEU A 118 25.61 9.22 12.63
C LEU A 118 26.96 9.75 12.12
N GLY A 119 26.98 10.86 11.38
CA GLY A 119 28.18 11.48 10.79
C GLY A 119 28.78 10.68 9.61
N ALA A 120 28.88 9.36 9.74
CA ALA A 120 29.51 8.47 8.77
C ALA A 120 28.56 8.00 7.65
N HIS A 121 29.04 8.10 6.41
CA HIS A 121 28.32 7.68 5.19
C HIS A 121 27.87 6.20 5.20
N ALA A 122 28.75 5.30 5.60
CA ALA A 122 28.50 3.85 5.55
C ALA A 122 27.34 3.42 6.47
N HIS A 123 27.24 4.02 7.66
CA HIS A 123 26.18 3.71 8.61
C HIS A 123 24.83 4.28 8.15
N ALA A 124 24.78 5.52 7.66
CA ALA A 124 23.55 6.09 7.14
C ALA A 124 23.00 5.35 5.91
N TRP A 125 23.88 4.88 5.01
CA TRP A 125 23.47 4.08 3.85
C TRP A 125 22.90 2.72 4.25
N THR A 126 23.47 2.08 5.27
CA THR A 126 22.97 0.82 5.81
C THR A 126 21.58 1.01 6.45
N SER A 127 21.40 2.04 7.29
CA SER A 127 20.09 2.42 7.85
C SER A 127 19.04 2.67 6.76
N THR A 128 19.42 3.40 5.69
CA THR A 128 18.52 3.70 4.57
C THR A 128 18.09 2.44 3.83
N LYS A 129 19.01 1.48 3.60
CA LYS A 129 18.68 0.18 3.00
C LYS A 129 17.73 -0.64 3.88
N HIS A 130 17.90 -0.62 5.20
CA HIS A 130 16.98 -1.31 6.11
C HIS A 130 15.59 -0.67 6.08
N ALA A 131 15.50 0.66 6.10
CA ALA A 131 14.23 1.37 5.97
C ALA A 131 13.53 1.06 4.65
N LEU A 132 14.25 1.12 3.52
CA LEU A 132 13.75 0.75 2.20
C LEU A 132 13.23 -0.69 2.14
N ARG A 133 13.97 -1.65 2.71
CA ARG A 133 13.54 -3.06 2.76
C ARG A 133 12.27 -3.24 3.60
N ALA A 134 12.17 -2.55 4.73
CA ALA A 134 10.98 -2.60 5.58
C ALA A 134 9.77 -2.00 4.86
N THR A 135 9.92 -0.83 4.25
CA THR A 135 8.86 -0.17 3.47
C THR A 135 8.45 -1.02 2.26
N GLY A 136 9.41 -1.56 1.51
CA GLY A 136 9.14 -2.43 0.36
C GLY A 136 8.39 -3.70 0.75
N LEU A 137 8.71 -4.30 1.91
CA LEU A 137 7.99 -5.46 2.42
C LEU A 137 6.54 -5.11 2.81
N SER A 138 6.31 -3.95 3.43
CA SER A 138 4.95 -3.45 3.74
C SER A 138 4.11 -3.27 2.48
N ILE A 139 4.68 -2.65 1.44
CA ILE A 139 4.02 -2.47 0.13
C ILE A 139 3.69 -3.82 -0.49
N LEU A 140 4.62 -4.78 -0.44
CA LEU A 140 4.42 -6.13 -1.00
C LEU A 140 3.27 -6.87 -0.31
N ILE A 141 3.19 -6.81 1.03
CA ILE A 141 2.11 -7.44 1.80
C ILE A 141 0.74 -6.86 1.39
N GLU A 142 0.66 -5.53 1.28
CA GLU A 142 -0.56 -4.82 0.92
C GLU A 142 -0.98 -5.08 -0.54
N LEU A 143 -0.01 -5.16 -1.45
CA LEU A 143 -0.24 -5.57 -2.84
C LEU A 143 -0.80 -6.99 -2.94
N ILE A 144 -0.24 -7.95 -2.21
CA ILE A 144 -0.73 -9.34 -2.22
C ILE A 144 -2.18 -9.39 -1.74
N GLY A 145 -2.47 -8.81 -0.57
CA GLY A 145 -3.83 -8.84 -0.01
C GLY A 145 -4.86 -8.19 -0.92
N THR A 146 -4.53 -7.01 -1.47
CA THR A 146 -5.44 -6.27 -2.34
C THR A 146 -5.60 -6.94 -3.71
N SER A 147 -4.53 -7.51 -4.27
CA SER A 147 -4.60 -8.22 -5.55
C SER A 147 -5.38 -9.54 -5.45
N LEU A 148 -5.28 -10.26 -4.32
CA LEU A 148 -6.10 -11.43 -4.07
C LEU A 148 -7.58 -11.06 -3.95
N ALA A 149 -7.91 -9.96 -3.26
CA ALA A 149 -9.28 -9.46 -3.18
C ALA A 149 -9.82 -9.08 -4.58
N ALA A 150 -9.00 -8.41 -5.40
CA ALA A 150 -9.34 -8.09 -6.78
C ALA A 150 -9.56 -9.35 -7.65
N ALA A 151 -8.73 -10.39 -7.48
CA ALA A 151 -8.87 -11.65 -8.20
C ALA A 151 -10.16 -12.40 -7.82
N VAL A 152 -10.52 -12.41 -6.53
CA VAL A 152 -11.79 -12.99 -6.05
C VAL A 152 -12.99 -12.26 -6.65
N TRP A 153 -12.96 -10.92 -6.64
CA TRP A 153 -14.01 -10.12 -7.29
C TRP A 153 -14.11 -10.40 -8.79
N LEU A 154 -12.97 -10.40 -9.50
CA LEU A 154 -12.95 -10.64 -10.94
C LEU A 154 -13.46 -12.03 -11.30
N ALA A 155 -13.09 -13.06 -10.55
CA ALA A 155 -13.60 -14.42 -10.75
C ALA A 155 -15.12 -14.49 -10.56
N ALA A 156 -15.66 -13.80 -9.54
CA ALA A 156 -17.10 -13.75 -9.34
C ALA A 156 -17.82 -13.05 -10.50
N VAL A 157 -17.27 -11.93 -10.98
CA VAL A 157 -17.83 -11.20 -12.13
C VAL A 157 -17.78 -12.02 -13.43
N LEU A 158 -16.78 -12.86 -13.63
CA LEU A 158 -16.61 -13.61 -14.88
C LEU A 158 -17.39 -14.93 -14.90
N PHE A 159 -17.62 -15.56 -13.74
CA PHE A 159 -18.09 -16.94 -13.67
C PHE A 159 -19.37 -17.12 -12.85
N LEU A 160 -19.75 -16.16 -12.01
CA LEU A 160 -20.84 -16.32 -11.02
C LEU A 160 -21.94 -15.27 -11.15
N VAL A 161 -21.76 -14.25 -11.98
CA VAL A 161 -22.69 -13.15 -12.26
C VAL A 161 -22.78 -12.99 -13.77
#